data_AF-C9SL13-F1
#
_entry.id   AF-C9SL13-F1
#
_cell.length_a   1.000
_cell.length_b   1.000
_cell.length_c   1.000
_cell.angle_alpha   90.00
_cell.angle_beta   90.00
_cell.angle_gamma   90.00
#
_symmetry.space_group_name_H-M   'P 1'
#
loop_
_entity.id
_entity.type
_entity.pdbx_description
1 polymer ?
#
loop_
_entity_poly.entity_id
_entity_poly.type
_entity_poly.pdbx_seq_one_letter_code
_entity_poly.pdbx_strand_id
1 'polypeptide(L)'
;MGEHVGIRRLTTFFRQCYDMLEDDGAMYVQLTGLRKAWQYEDFIRGLFLNQYIFPGADASTPRANYVGCLESAGWEIKSINTVGVHNAGTLWRWCRNWLGNGETIKAKYGQRWFRMWELFLARSTIASSQGSATCFQMVVIDWTGSRLSMAFRVPWRRVMPLVGRSFQYDWFLNPPLL
;
A
#
# COMPACT_ATOMS: atom_id res chain seq x y z
N MET A 1 -4.94 -5.65 9.05
CA MET A 1 -6.32 -5.90 8.57
C MET A 1 -6.28 -6.25 7.10
N GLY A 2 -5.80 -5.36 6.23
CA GLY A 2 -5.68 -5.63 4.79
C GLY A 2 -4.72 -6.76 4.43
N GLU A 3 -3.68 -7.02 5.24
CA GLU A 3 -2.74 -8.13 5.00
C GLU A 3 -3.42 -9.51 5.09
N HIS A 4 -4.53 -9.62 5.83
CA HIS A 4 -5.28 -10.87 6.00
C HIS A 4 -6.48 -11.00 5.05
N VAL A 5 -6.79 -9.96 4.27
CA VAL A 5 -7.86 -9.99 3.26
C VAL A 5 -7.45 -10.85 2.05
N GLY A 6 -6.15 -10.91 1.79
CA GLY A 6 -5.57 -11.58 0.63
C GLY A 6 -5.66 -10.73 -0.63
N ILE A 7 -4.62 -10.81 -1.46
CA ILE A 7 -4.44 -9.88 -2.58
C ILE A 7 -5.59 -9.90 -3.59
N ARG A 8 -6.22 -11.07 -3.78
CA ARG A 8 -7.33 -11.27 -4.73
C ARG A 8 -8.63 -10.57 -4.30
N ARG A 9 -8.82 -10.33 -3.00
CA ARG A 9 -10.06 -9.74 -2.45
C ARG A 9 -9.87 -8.27 -2.06
N LEU A 10 -8.66 -7.74 -2.21
CA LEU A 10 -8.30 -6.44 -1.70
C LEU A 10 -9.05 -5.30 -2.41
N THR A 11 -9.24 -5.38 -3.72
CA THR A 11 -10.06 -4.41 -4.47
C THR A 11 -11.52 -4.40 -3.99
N THR A 12 -12.11 -5.59 -3.76
CA THR A 12 -13.48 -5.70 -3.23
C THR A 12 -13.59 -5.10 -1.83
N PHE A 13 -12.59 -5.36 -0.97
CA PHE A 13 -12.51 -4.77 0.37
C PHE A 13 -12.46 -3.23 0.29
N PHE A 14 -11.59 -2.66 -0.55
CA PHE A 14 -11.54 -1.20 -0.69
C PHE A 14 -12.80 -0.60 -1.31
N ARG A 15 -13.50 -1.33 -2.18
CA ARG A 15 -14.81 -0.90 -2.69
C ARG A 15 -15.86 -0.88 -1.60
N GLN A 16 -15.89 -1.89 -0.73
CA GLN A 16 -16.79 -1.87 0.44
C GLN A 16 -16.49 -0.68 1.36
N CYS A 17 -15.21 -0.36 1.60
CA CYS A 17 -14.84 0.83 2.36
C CYS A 17 -15.31 2.13 1.69
N TYR A 18 -15.28 2.17 0.36
CA TYR A 18 -15.75 3.32 -0.41
C TYR A 18 -17.26 3.48 -0.27
N ASP A 19 -18.02 2.41 -0.45
CA ASP A 19 -19.49 2.41 -0.38
C ASP A 19 -20.03 2.72 1.04
N MET A 20 -19.20 2.58 2.08
CA MET A 20 -19.56 2.88 3.47
C MET A 20 -19.21 4.32 3.90
N LEU A 21 -18.46 5.06 3.09
CA LEU A 21 -18.09 6.44 3.40
C LEU A 21 -19.16 7.41 2.88
N GLU A 22 -19.34 8.53 3.57
CA GLU A 22 -20.11 9.67 3.03
C GLU A 22 -19.34 10.35 1.89
N ASP A 23 -20.07 11.07 1.03
CA ASP A 23 -19.48 11.90 -0.03
C ASP A 23 -18.40 12.82 0.56
N ASP A 24 -17.33 13.07 -0.20
CA ASP A 24 -16.16 13.85 0.21
C ASP A 24 -15.34 13.26 1.38
N GLY A 25 -15.61 12.02 1.79
CA GLY A 25 -14.90 11.36 2.88
C GLY A 25 -13.45 10.97 2.54
N ALA A 26 -12.65 10.78 3.59
CA ALA A 26 -11.26 10.33 3.50
C ALA A 26 -11.05 9.03 4.29
N MET A 27 -10.23 8.13 3.75
CA MET A 27 -9.79 6.92 4.43
C MET A 27 -8.26 6.95 4.62
N TYR A 28 -7.85 6.65 5.85
CA TYR A 28 -6.46 6.35 6.17
C TYR A 28 -6.27 4.84 6.25
N VAL A 29 -5.32 4.31 5.47
CA VAL A 29 -5.02 2.89 5.45
C VAL A 29 -3.55 2.64 5.72
N GLN A 30 -3.26 1.79 6.70
CA GLN A 30 -1.92 1.34 7.03
C GLN A 30 -1.76 -0.15 6.68
N LEU A 31 -0.79 -0.47 5.83
CA LEU A 31 -0.55 -1.83 5.32
C LEU A 31 0.94 -2.15 5.32
N THR A 32 1.26 -3.36 5.72
CA THR A 32 2.61 -3.92 5.56
C THR A 32 2.79 -4.46 4.15
N GLY A 33 4.00 -4.31 3.59
CA GLY A 33 4.35 -4.94 2.32
C GLY A 33 5.83 -5.10 2.12
N LEU A 34 6.20 -5.74 1.01
CA LEU A 34 7.59 -5.92 0.60
C LEU A 34 7.92 -4.96 -0.55
N ARG A 35 9.21 -4.67 -0.72
CA ARG A 35 9.69 -4.05 -1.96
C ARG A 35 9.35 -4.92 -3.17
N LYS A 36 9.20 -4.29 -4.34
CA LYS A 36 8.86 -4.99 -5.59
C LYS A 36 10.02 -5.83 -6.15
N ALA A 37 11.26 -5.43 -5.90
CA ALA A 37 12.44 -6.15 -6.39
C ALA A 37 12.57 -7.51 -5.68
N TRP A 38 12.70 -8.57 -6.48
CA TRP A 38 12.84 -9.92 -5.96
C TRP A 38 14.20 -10.11 -5.28
N GLN A 39 14.19 -10.71 -4.09
CA GLN A 39 15.38 -11.22 -3.41
C GLN A 39 15.08 -12.57 -2.74
N TYR A 40 16.09 -13.41 -2.63
CA TYR A 40 15.97 -14.76 -2.07
C TYR A 40 15.58 -14.73 -0.59
N GLU A 41 16.11 -13.77 0.17
CA GLU A 41 15.82 -13.56 1.58
C GLU A 41 14.34 -13.24 1.83
N ASP A 42 13.73 -12.46 0.94
CA ASP A 42 12.32 -12.07 1.01
C ASP A 42 11.40 -13.29 0.77
N PHE A 43 11.79 -14.21 -0.10
CA PHE A 43 11.08 -15.48 -0.33
C PHE A 43 11.12 -16.38 0.90
N ILE A 44 12.31 -16.61 1.48
CA ILE A 44 12.44 -17.42 2.71
C ILE A 44 11.63 -16.80 3.85
N ARG A 45 11.67 -15.47 3.98
CA ARG A 45 10.88 -14.75 4.98
C ARG A 45 9.39 -14.99 4.77
N GLY A 46 8.89 -14.89 3.54
CA GLY A 46 7.49 -15.17 3.20
C GLY A 46 7.05 -16.58 3.62
N LEU A 47 7.86 -17.61 3.31
CA LEU A 47 7.58 -18.99 3.73
C LEU A 47 7.54 -19.14 5.25
N PHE A 48 8.51 -18.55 5.95
CA PHE A 48 8.55 -18.58 7.42
C PHE A 48 7.31 -17.92 8.05
N LEU A 49 6.93 -16.74 7.55
CA LEU A 49 5.75 -16.04 8.06
C LEU A 49 4.48 -16.85 7.83
N ASN A 50 4.29 -17.37 6.62
CA ASN A 50 3.09 -18.14 6.29
C ASN A 50 3.00 -19.46 7.08
N GLN A 51 4.12 -20.13 7.35
CA GLN A 51 4.11 -21.40 8.07
C GLN A 51 3.94 -21.24 9.59
N TYR A 52 4.54 -20.20 10.18
CA TYR A 52 4.75 -20.16 11.63
C TYR A 52 4.12 -18.99 12.37
N ILE A 53 3.92 -17.84 11.71
CA ILE A 53 3.50 -16.60 12.39
C ILE A 53 2.11 -16.14 11.92
N PHE A 54 1.93 -16.00 10.60
CA PHE A 54 0.71 -15.48 9.97
C PHE A 54 0.24 -16.38 8.82
N PRO A 55 -0.35 -17.55 9.12
CA PRO A 55 -0.87 -18.43 8.09
C PRO A 55 -1.98 -17.75 7.29
N GLY A 56 -1.83 -17.72 5.97
CA GLY A 56 -2.78 -17.12 5.03
C GLY A 56 -2.72 -15.60 4.90
N ALA A 57 -1.75 -14.93 5.54
CA ALA A 57 -1.56 -13.48 5.35
C ALA A 57 -0.67 -13.17 4.14
N ASP A 58 -1.14 -12.27 3.27
CA ASP A 58 -0.43 -11.81 2.07
C ASP A 58 0.41 -10.55 2.37
N ALA A 59 1.27 -10.64 3.38
CA ALA A 59 2.17 -9.54 3.78
C ALA A 59 3.34 -9.31 2.80
N SER A 60 3.38 -10.06 1.69
CA SER A 60 4.37 -9.93 0.61
C SER A 60 3.95 -8.95 -0.49
N THR A 61 2.76 -8.36 -0.38
CA THR A 61 2.19 -7.51 -1.43
C THR A 61 3.02 -6.22 -1.62
N PRO A 62 3.48 -5.93 -2.85
CA PRO A 62 4.19 -4.69 -3.14
C PRO A 62 3.27 -3.47 -3.09
N ARG A 63 3.85 -2.31 -2.75
CA ARG A 63 3.13 -1.01 -2.73
C ARG A 63 2.29 -0.75 -4.00
N ALA A 64 2.84 -1.07 -5.17
CA ALA A 64 2.18 -0.82 -6.44
C ALA A 64 0.84 -1.57 -6.57
N ASN A 65 0.75 -2.77 -5.99
CA ASN A 65 -0.48 -3.56 -6.04
C ASN A 65 -1.56 -2.93 -5.14
N TYR A 66 -1.18 -2.42 -3.97
CA TYR A 66 -2.09 -1.67 -3.10
C TYR A 66 -2.66 -0.43 -3.80
N VAL A 67 -1.78 0.35 -4.45
CA VAL A 67 -2.18 1.52 -5.23
C VAL A 67 -3.16 1.12 -6.34
N GLY A 68 -2.83 0.11 -7.15
CA GLY A 68 -3.72 -0.34 -8.21
C GLY A 68 -5.08 -0.85 -7.70
N CYS A 69 -5.12 -1.53 -6.55
CA CYS A 69 -6.37 -1.97 -5.92
C CYS A 69 -7.22 -0.79 -5.44
N LEU A 70 -6.60 0.24 -4.83
CA LEU A 70 -7.29 1.45 -4.38
C LEU A 70 -7.88 2.22 -5.57
N GLU A 71 -7.07 2.46 -6.60
CA GLU A 71 -7.51 3.17 -7.82
C GLU A 71 -8.64 2.40 -8.53
N SER A 72 -8.53 1.07 -8.64
CA SER A 72 -9.58 0.22 -9.22
C SER A 72 -10.88 0.20 -8.39
N ALA A 73 -10.79 0.48 -7.10
CA ALA A 73 -11.93 0.59 -6.21
C ALA A 73 -12.61 1.97 -6.29
N GLY A 74 -12.02 2.95 -7.00
CA GLY A 74 -12.58 4.29 -7.18
C GLY A 74 -11.99 5.35 -6.25
N TRP A 75 -10.90 5.05 -5.54
CA TRP A 75 -10.24 6.00 -4.64
C TRP A 75 -9.26 6.92 -5.39
N GLU A 76 -9.16 8.17 -4.92
CA GLU A 76 -8.06 9.07 -5.29
C GLU A 76 -6.97 9.03 -4.22
N ILE A 77 -5.72 8.77 -4.61
CA ILE A 77 -4.59 8.72 -3.68
C ILE A 77 -4.05 10.13 -3.43
N LYS A 78 -4.12 10.59 -2.17
CA LYS A 78 -3.58 11.89 -1.77
C LYS A 78 -2.15 11.85 -1.29
N SER A 79 -1.81 10.84 -0.50
CA SER A 79 -0.43 10.68 -0.03
C SER A 79 -0.10 9.23 0.27
N ILE A 80 1.18 8.88 0.10
CA ILE A 80 1.72 7.58 0.49
C ILE A 80 3.03 7.83 1.24
N ASN A 81 3.02 7.55 2.54
CA ASN A 81 4.20 7.63 3.39
C ASN A 81 4.71 6.23 3.70
N THR A 82 6.02 6.06 3.69
CA THR A 82 6.67 4.80 4.07
C THR A 82 7.27 4.96 5.46
N VAL A 83 6.80 4.19 6.44
CA VAL A 83 7.19 4.30 7.85
C VAL A 83 8.02 3.10 8.34
N GLY A 84 8.80 2.50 7.43
CA GLY A 84 9.64 1.33 7.74
C GLY A 84 10.59 1.55 8.92
N VAL A 85 11.25 2.70 9.00
CA VAL A 85 12.19 3.04 10.09
C VAL A 85 11.48 3.13 11.45
N HIS A 86 10.28 3.73 11.49
CA HIS A 86 9.48 3.79 12.72
C HIS A 86 9.00 2.40 13.15
N ASN A 87 8.62 1.57 12.17
CA ASN A 87 8.25 0.18 12.42
C ASN A 87 9.43 -0.63 12.96
N ALA A 88 10.64 -0.41 12.44
CA ALA A 88 11.85 -1.03 12.96
C ALA A 88 12.11 -0.66 14.43
N GLY A 89 11.95 0.61 14.79
CA GLY A 89 12.06 1.06 16.19
C GLY A 89 11.05 0.39 17.11
N THR A 90 9.82 0.16 16.62
CA THR A 90 8.79 -0.56 17.36
C THR A 90 9.15 -2.03 17.57
N LEU A 91 9.51 -2.71 16.48
CA LEU A 91 9.91 -4.13 16.50
C LEU A 91 11.15 -4.36 17.38
N TRP A 92 12.09 -3.41 17.40
CA TRP A 92 13.25 -3.48 18.27
C TRP A 92 12.88 -3.41 19.75
N ARG A 93 11.98 -2.49 20.13
CA ARG A 93 11.47 -2.39 21.52
C ARG A 93 10.73 -3.67 21.92
N TRP A 94 9.93 -4.24 21.02
CA TRP A 94 9.25 -5.51 21.24
C TRP A 94 10.25 -6.66 21.41
N CYS A 95 11.28 -6.71 20.57
CA CYS A 95 12.35 -7.70 20.67
C CYS A 95 13.05 -7.62 22.04
N ARG A 96 13.41 -6.41 22.49
CA ARG A 96 14.01 -6.21 23.82
C ARG A 96 13.11 -6.67 24.95
N ASN A 97 11.82 -6.33 24.89
CA ASN A 97 10.85 -6.75 25.90
C ASN A 97 10.65 -8.27 25.90
N TRP A 98 10.64 -8.90 24.73
CA TRP A 98 10.53 -10.36 24.58
C TRP A 98 11.72 -11.07 25.20
N LEU A 99 12.94 -10.62 24.89
CA LEU A 99 14.17 -11.17 25.44
C LEU A 99 14.27 -10.97 26.96
N GLY A 100 13.91 -9.77 27.45
CA GLY A 100 13.95 -9.45 28.87
C GLY A 100 12.97 -10.28 29.72
N ASN A 101 11.88 -10.78 29.14
CA ASN A 101 10.90 -11.63 29.81
C ASN A 101 11.04 -13.12 29.43
N GLY A 102 12.21 -13.52 28.94
CA GLY A 102 12.40 -14.82 28.31
C GLY A 102 12.11 -16.02 29.23
N GLU A 103 12.47 -15.96 30.50
CA GLU A 103 12.20 -17.05 31.46
C GLU A 103 10.70 -17.29 31.65
N THR A 104 9.95 -16.21 31.92
CA THR A 104 8.49 -16.23 32.08
C THR A 104 7.80 -16.75 30.83
N ILE A 105 8.23 -16.31 29.65
CA ILE A 105 7.64 -16.72 28.37
C ILE A 105 7.95 -18.20 28.07
N LYS A 106 9.19 -18.65 28.30
CA LYS A 106 9.58 -20.05 28.12
C LYS A 106 8.84 -20.97 29.08
N ALA A 107 8.61 -20.56 30.33
CA ALA A 107 7.83 -21.32 31.29
C ALA A 107 6.37 -21.49 30.83
N LYS A 108 5.79 -20.47 30.22
CA LYS A 108 4.38 -20.48 29.78
C LYS A 108 4.14 -21.14 28.42
N TYR A 109 5.01 -20.88 27.44
CA TYR A 109 4.82 -21.27 26.03
C TYR A 109 5.86 -22.26 25.51
N GLY A 110 6.91 -22.54 26.28
CA GLY A 110 7.99 -23.43 25.90
C GLY A 110 9.08 -22.79 25.04
N GLN A 111 10.21 -23.49 24.95
CA GLN A 111 11.42 -23.01 24.27
C GLN A 111 11.23 -22.80 22.76
N ARG A 112 10.43 -23.66 22.11
CA ARG A 112 10.20 -23.60 20.66
C ARG A 112 9.52 -22.29 20.26
N TRP A 113 8.42 -21.94 20.92
CA TRP A 113 7.68 -20.71 20.65
C TRP A 113 8.51 -19.47 20.97
N PHE A 114 9.27 -19.50 22.06
CA PHE A 114 10.19 -18.42 22.41
C PHE A 114 11.19 -18.11 21.28
N ARG A 115 11.88 -19.14 20.76
CA ARG A 115 12.87 -19.00 19.67
C ARG A 115 12.24 -18.52 18.37
N MET A 116 11.03 -19.00 18.06
CA MET A 116 10.33 -18.66 16.84
C MET A 116 9.98 -17.16 16.79
N TRP A 117 9.46 -16.63 17.90
CA TRP A 117 9.15 -15.20 18.03
C TRP A 117 10.40 -14.33 18.14
N GLU A 118 11.44 -14.79 18.81
CA GLU A 118 12.75 -14.13 18.83
C GLU A 118 13.28 -13.94 17.40
N LEU A 119 13.29 -15.01 16.60
CA LEU A 119 13.72 -14.95 15.20
C LEU A 119 12.84 -14.01 14.36
N PHE A 120 11.52 -14.09 14.55
CA PHE A 120 10.56 -13.21 13.85
C PHE A 120 10.81 -11.73 14.15
N LEU A 121 10.92 -11.36 15.43
CA LEU A 121 11.10 -9.97 15.86
C LEU A 121 12.45 -9.41 15.43
N ALA A 122 13.52 -10.19 15.59
CA ALA A 122 14.86 -9.78 15.17
C ALA A 122 14.93 -9.56 13.65
N ARG A 123 14.47 -10.54 12.84
CA ARG A 123 14.50 -10.40 11.37
C ARG A 123 13.58 -9.32 10.86
N SER A 124 12.40 -9.14 11.45
CA SER A 124 11.48 -8.07 11.04
C SER A 124 12.04 -6.69 11.37
N THR A 125 12.78 -6.54 12.47
CA THR A 125 13.50 -5.30 12.80
C THR A 125 14.51 -4.97 11.71
N ILE A 126 15.37 -5.92 11.34
CA ILE A 126 16.40 -5.73 10.32
C ILE A 126 15.77 -5.41 8.96
N ALA A 127 14.76 -6.17 8.54
CA ALA A 127 14.08 -5.98 7.27
C ALA A 127 13.42 -4.59 7.17
N SER A 128 12.83 -4.12 8.29
CA SER A 128 12.23 -2.79 8.36
C SER A 128 13.26 -1.66 8.32
N SER A 129 14.42 -1.85 8.96
CA SER A 129 15.54 -0.89 8.93
C SER A 129 16.17 -0.77 7.55
N GLN A 130 16.26 -1.87 6.79
CA GLN A 130 16.85 -1.90 5.45
C GLN A 130 15.87 -1.53 4.35
N GLY A 131 14.57 -1.43 4.66
CA GLY A 131 13.53 -1.11 3.70
C GLY A 131 13.08 -2.28 2.80
N SER A 132 13.45 -3.52 3.12
CA SER A 132 12.99 -4.71 2.37
C SER A 132 11.54 -5.06 2.69
N ALA A 133 11.15 -4.92 3.96
CA ALA A 133 9.77 -5.01 4.42
C ALA A 133 9.39 -3.71 5.10
N THR A 134 8.33 -3.05 4.67
CA THR A 134 7.97 -1.74 5.21
C THR A 134 6.48 -1.67 5.52
N CYS A 135 6.11 -0.61 6.21
CA CYS A 135 4.72 -0.26 6.40
C CYS A 135 4.42 0.99 5.58
N PHE A 136 3.35 0.92 4.80
CA PHE A 136 2.84 2.03 4.00
C PHE A 136 1.63 2.63 4.70
N GLN A 137 1.60 3.95 4.77
CA GLN A 137 0.47 4.72 5.25
C GLN A 137 -0.05 5.53 4.08
N MET A 138 -1.27 5.23 3.65
CA MET A 138 -1.88 5.87 2.49
C MET A 138 -3.11 6.65 2.95
N VAL A 139 -3.20 7.90 2.50
CA VAL A 139 -4.42 8.71 2.62
C VAL A 139 -5.08 8.71 1.26
N VAL A 140 -6.32 8.26 1.23
CA VAL A 140 -7.16 8.25 0.03
C VAL A 140 -8.45 9.01 0.29
N ILE A 141 -9.01 9.60 -0.75
CA ILE A 141 -10.30 10.29 -0.68
C ILE A 141 -11.24 9.80 -1.76
N ASP A 142 -12.52 10.02 -1.54
CA ASP A 142 -13.51 9.86 -2.59
C ASP A 142 -13.27 10.89 -3.72
N TRP A 143 -13.34 10.41 -4.97
CA TRP A 143 -13.37 11.22 -6.19
C TRP A 143 -14.51 12.25 -6.23
N THR A 144 -15.59 12.05 -5.48
CA THR A 144 -16.65 13.07 -5.32
C THR A 144 -16.13 14.30 -4.57
N GLY A 145 -15.26 14.09 -3.57
CA GLY A 145 -14.56 15.10 -2.76
C GLY A 145 -13.71 16.07 -3.54
N SER A 146 -13.10 15.63 -4.64
CA SER A 146 -12.30 16.50 -5.50
C SER A 146 -13.12 17.43 -6.38
N ARG A 147 -14.47 17.39 -6.32
CA ARG A 147 -15.35 18.41 -6.94
C ARG A 147 -15.16 19.82 -6.38
N LEU A 148 -14.53 19.98 -5.22
CA LEU A 148 -14.12 21.30 -4.71
C LEU A 148 -12.96 21.95 -5.50
N SER A 149 -12.38 21.25 -6.49
CA SER A 149 -11.48 21.85 -7.49
C SER A 149 -12.20 22.39 -8.75
N MET A 150 -13.54 22.52 -8.73
CA MET A 150 -14.35 23.13 -9.80
C MET A 150 -14.05 24.60 -10.14
N ALA A 151 -12.96 25.19 -9.66
CA ALA A 151 -12.42 26.43 -10.21
C ALA A 151 -11.95 26.28 -11.68
N PHE A 152 -11.68 25.05 -12.15
CA PHE A 152 -11.40 24.76 -13.57
C PHE A 152 -12.47 23.85 -14.19
N ARG A 153 -13.73 24.23 -14.08
CA ARG A 153 -14.76 23.76 -15.01
C ARG A 153 -14.58 24.49 -16.33
N VAL A 154 -13.60 24.12 -17.16
CA VAL A 154 -13.73 24.40 -18.59
C VAL A 154 -14.91 23.55 -19.05
N PRO A 155 -16.04 24.14 -19.47
CA PRO A 155 -17.15 23.33 -19.93
C PRO A 155 -16.65 22.66 -21.21
N TRP A 156 -16.45 21.34 -21.19
CA TRP A 156 -16.16 20.58 -22.41
C TRP A 156 -17.23 20.79 -23.49
N ARG A 157 -18.43 21.25 -23.11
CA ARG A 157 -19.51 21.71 -24.01
C ARG A 157 -19.30 23.09 -24.66
N ARG A 158 -18.26 23.85 -24.30
CA ARG A 158 -17.89 25.15 -24.91
C ARG A 158 -16.63 25.08 -25.79
N VAL A 159 -15.92 23.95 -25.81
CA VAL A 159 -14.70 23.76 -26.64
C VAL A 159 -14.99 22.95 -27.91
N MET A 160 -16.22 22.45 -28.10
CA MET A 160 -16.67 21.92 -29.39
C MET A 160 -17.98 22.56 -29.83
N PRO A 161 -17.87 23.68 -30.55
CA PRO A 161 -18.45 23.74 -31.87
C PRO A 161 -17.31 24.03 -32.84
N LEU A 162 -16.92 23.04 -33.66
CA LEU A 162 -16.31 23.20 -35.00
C LEU A 162 -15.55 21.95 -35.51
N VAL A 163 -15.49 20.83 -34.78
CA VAL A 163 -15.00 19.56 -35.39
C VAL A 163 -16.18 18.74 -35.88
N GLY A 164 -16.84 19.30 -36.87
CA GLY A 164 -17.95 18.72 -37.61
C GLY A 164 -17.85 19.13 -39.07
N ARG A 165 -16.66 18.96 -39.67
CA ARG A 165 -16.41 18.87 -41.12
C ARG A 165 -14.94 18.49 -41.32
N SER A 166 -14.75 17.35 -41.99
CA SER A 166 -13.55 16.96 -42.74
C SER A 166 -12.19 17.12 -42.05
N PHE A 167 -11.71 16.02 -41.46
CA PHE A 167 -10.28 15.73 -41.38
C PHE A 167 -9.70 15.69 -42.80
N GLN A 168 -8.93 16.71 -43.19
CA GLN A 168 -7.96 16.61 -44.27
C GLN A 168 -6.62 17.14 -43.77
N TYR A 169 -5.61 16.27 -43.85
CA TYR A 169 -4.22 16.50 -43.50
C TYR A 169 -3.58 17.49 -44.48
N ASP A 170 -3.08 18.63 -44.00
CA ASP A 170 -2.18 19.51 -44.80
C ASP A 170 -1.34 20.44 -43.90
N TRP A 171 -0.47 19.88 -43.04
CA TRP A 171 0.45 20.67 -42.19
C TRP A 171 1.94 20.42 -42.44
N PHE A 172 2.32 19.97 -43.65
CA PHE A 172 3.75 19.77 -44.00
C PHE A 172 4.31 20.66 -45.13
N LEU A 173 3.58 21.66 -45.63
CA LEU A 173 4.05 22.47 -46.77
C LEU A 173 3.74 23.97 -46.60
N ASN A 174 4.48 24.67 -45.72
CA ASN A 174 5.00 26.05 -45.89
C ASN A 174 5.23 26.76 -44.54
N PRO A 175 6.47 27.15 -44.18
CA PRO A 175 6.69 28.14 -43.14
C PRO A 175 6.45 29.56 -43.72
N PRO A 176 5.74 30.47 -43.02
CA PRO A 176 5.60 31.84 -43.48
C PRO A 176 6.86 32.66 -43.18
N LEU A 177 7.34 33.34 -44.21
CA LEU A 177 8.37 34.38 -44.20
C LEU A 177 7.90 35.61 -43.40
N LEU A 178 8.68 36.00 -42.40
CA LEU A 178 8.94 37.38 -41.97
C LEU A 178 10.35 37.44 -41.39
#